data_AF-A0A6B3HK25-F1
#
_entry.id   AF-A0A6B3HK25-F1
#
_cell.length_a   1.000
_cell.length_b   1.000
_cell.length_c   1.000
_cell.angle_alpha   90.00
_cell.angle_beta   90.00
_cell.angle_gamma   90.00
#
_symmetry.space_group_name_H-M   'P 1'
#
loop_
_entity.id
_entity.type
_entity.pdbx_description
1 polymer ?
#
loop_
_entity_poly.entity_id
_entity_poly.type
_entity_poly.pdbx_seq_one_letter_code
_entity_poly.pdbx_strand_id
1 'polypeptide(L)' 'TPEQFAAIRLQEEELLSWKLVAPADLGGHLLGQLESRVRAALDVLESGSGTAELEDGKPVAEGA' A
#
# COMPACT_ATOMS: atom_id res chain seq x y z
N THR A 1 -7.41 -13.44 -0.35
CA THR A 1 -8.35 -14.44 -0.92
C THR A 1 -9.69 -13.78 -1.21
N PRO A 2 -10.61 -14.42 -1.97
CA PRO A 2 -11.97 -13.91 -2.16
C PRO A 2 -12.68 -13.57 -0.85
N GLU A 3 -12.49 -14.37 0.19
CA GLU A 3 -13.08 -14.18 1.52
C GLU A 3 -12.54 -12.92 2.20
N GLN A 4 -11.22 -12.70 2.16
CA GLN A 4 -10.61 -11.48 2.71
C GLN A 4 -11.07 -10.23 1.96
N PHE A 5 -11.23 -10.32 0.64
CA PHE A 5 -11.73 -9.20 -0.15
C PHE A 5 -13.19 -8.87 0.21
N ALA A 6 -14.03 -9.90 0.37
CA ALA A 6 -15.41 -9.75 0.81
C ALA A 6 -15.56 -9.24 2.25
N ALA A 7 -14.49 -9.22 3.05
CA ALA A 7 -14.48 -8.64 4.40
C ALA A 7 -14.29 -7.11 4.40
N ILE A 8 -13.84 -6.51 3.30
CA ILE A 8 -13.66 -5.06 3.19
C ILE A 8 -15.04 -4.38 3.28
N ARG A 9 -15.15 -3.34 4.10
CA ARG A 9 -16.34 -2.50 4.24
C ARG A 9 -15.95 -1.08 3.86
N LEU A 10 -16.55 -0.59 2.79
CA LEU A 10 -16.32 0.74 2.27
C LEU A 10 -17.48 1.65 2.69
N GLN A 11 -17.17 2.90 3.03
CA GLN A 11 -18.19 3.91 3.34
C GLN A 11 -18.62 4.57 2.02
N GLU A 12 -19.79 4.19 1.51
CA GLU A 12 -20.25 4.59 0.19
C GLU A 12 -20.52 6.09 0.09
N GLU A 13 -20.88 6.75 1.20
CA GLU A 13 -21.20 8.18 1.22
C GLU A 13 -19.97 9.07 1.06
N GLU A 14 -18.77 8.57 1.39
CA GLU A 14 -17.50 9.32 1.31
C GLU A 14 -16.69 8.99 0.06
N LEU A 15 -17.02 7.90 -0.64
CA LEU A 15 -16.27 7.40 -1.79
C LEU A 15 -16.98 7.70 -3.11
N LEU A 16 -16.34 8.54 -3.93
CA LEU A 16 -16.83 8.80 -5.30
C LEU A 16 -16.62 7.61 -6.24
N SER A 17 -15.51 6.88 -6.06
CA SER A 17 -15.19 5.70 -6.86
C SER A 17 -14.07 4.90 -6.20
N TRP A 18 -14.01 3.60 -6.46
CA TRP A 18 -12.91 2.74 -6.06
C TRP A 18 -12.66 1.67 -7.12
N LYS A 19 -11.46 1.10 -7.11
CA LYS A 19 -11.09 -0.03 -7.97
C LYS A 19 -9.96 -0.84 -7.36
N LEU A 20 -9.80 -2.06 -7.85
CA LEU A 20 -8.61 -2.85 -7.62
C LEU A 20 -7.51 -2.43 -8.60
N VAL A 21 -6.27 -2.39 -8.12
CA VAL A 21 -5.09 -1.96 -8.87
C VAL A 21 -3.98 -2.98 -8.67
N ALA A 22 -3.35 -3.42 -9.75
CA ALA A 22 -2.18 -4.29 -9.65
C ALA A 22 -1.00 -3.50 -9.08
N PRO A 23 -0.13 -4.10 -8.25
CA PRO A 23 1.03 -3.41 -7.68
C PRO A 23 1.94 -2.72 -8.71
N ALA A 24 2.02 -3.27 -9.93
CA ALA A 24 2.78 -2.68 -11.03
C ALA A 24 2.23 -1.33 -11.50
N ASP A 25 0.91 -1.11 -11.39
CA ASP A 25 0.21 0.05 -11.95
C ASP A 25 0.04 1.21 -10.93
N LEU A 26 0.56 1.07 -9.71
CA LEU A 26 0.34 2.03 -8.62
C LEU A 26 0.77 3.46 -8.94
N GLY A 27 1.85 3.63 -9.70
CA GLY A 27 2.37 4.97 -10.05
C GLY A 27 1.43 5.80 -10.93
N GLY A 28 0.45 5.17 -11.58
CA GLY A 28 -0.61 5.88 -12.30
C GLY A 28 -1.76 6.37 -11.41
N HIS A 29 -1.78 5.98 -10.13
CA HIS A 29 -2.92 6.19 -9.23
C HIS A 29 -2.57 6.85 -7.90
N LEU A 30 -1.28 6.83 -7.51
CA LEU A 30 -0.82 7.41 -6.26
C LEU A 30 0.12 8.59 -6.51
N LEU A 31 0.11 9.55 -5.60
CA LEU A 31 1.07 10.64 -5.57
C LEU A 31 2.44 10.10 -5.11
N GLY A 32 3.55 10.60 -5.66
CA GLY A 32 4.87 9.96 -5.58
C GLY A 32 5.28 9.38 -4.20
N GLN A 33 5.21 10.15 -3.11
CA GLN A 33 5.56 9.61 -1.78
C GLN A 33 4.60 8.53 -1.28
N LEU A 34 3.32 8.61 -1.65
CA LEU A 34 2.32 7.61 -1.28
C LEU A 34 2.56 6.30 -2.04
N GLU A 35 3.00 6.37 -3.30
CA GLU A 35 3.42 5.18 -4.05
C GLU A 35 4.52 4.43 -3.32
N SER A 36 5.58 5.14 -2.91
CA SER A 36 6.72 4.53 -2.20
C SER A 36 6.30 3.83 -0.90
N ARG A 37 5.43 4.47 -0.11
CA ARG A 37 4.89 3.90 1.13
C ARG A 37 4.08 2.64 0.88
N VAL A 38 3.19 2.66 -0.12
CA VAL A 38 2.34 1.50 -0.45
C VAL A 38 3.19 0.34 -0.98
N ARG A 39 4.21 0.61 -1.81
CA ARG A 39 5.13 -0.42 -2.28
C ARG A 39 5.86 -1.10 -1.14
N ALA A 40 6.47 -0.34 -0.23
CA ALA A 40 7.14 -0.90 0.94
C ALA A 40 6.20 -1.76 1.82
N ALA A 41 4.94 -1.35 1.99
CA ALA A 41 3.95 -2.13 2.72
C ALA A 41 3.59 -3.45 2.01
N LEU A 42 3.51 -3.45 0.68
CA LEU A 42 3.28 -4.66 -0.11
C LEU A 42 4.50 -5.59 -0.07
N ASP A 43 5.71 -5.05 -0.12
CA ASP A 43 6.94 -5.84 -0.06
C ASP A 43 7.05 -6.61 1.27
N VAL A 44 6.79 -5.96 2.41
CA VAL A 44 6.81 -6.65 3.72
C VAL A 44 5.63 -7.61 3.92
N LEU A 45 4.49 -7.35 3.27
CA LEU A 45 3.37 -8.28 3.24
C LEU A 45 3.72 -9.55 2.46
N GLU A 46 4.42 -9.42 1.32
CA GLU A 46 4.87 -10.54 0.50
C GLU A 46 5.99 -11.33 1.19
N SER A 47 6.97 -10.65 1.79
CA SER A 47 8.09 -11.31 2.47
C SER A 47 7.73 -11.87 3.85
N GLY A 48 6.65 -11.38 4.46
CA GLY A 48 6.28 -11.68 5.84
C GLY A 48 7.20 -11.03 6.88
N SER A 49 7.96 -10.01 6.52
CA SER A 49 8.99 -9.37 7.37
C SER A 49 8.42 -8.44 8.46
N GLY A 50 7.09 -8.35 8.61
CA GLY A 50 6.45 -7.50 9.62
C GLY A 50 6.20 -6.08 9.13
N THR A 51 6.35 -5.09 10.00
CA THR A 51 6.07 -3.68 9.67
C THR A 51 7.24 -3.04 8.91
N ALA A 52 6.93 -2.26 7.86
CA ALA A 52 7.91 -1.42 7.18
C ALA A 52 8.12 -0.09 7.94
N GLU A 53 9.35 0.17 8.37
CA GLU A 53 9.75 1.45 8.99
C GLU A 53 10.28 2.42 7.92
N LEU A 54 9.67 3.60 7.80
CA LEU A 54 9.97 4.57 6.74
C LEU A 54 10.12 6.00 7.28
N GLU A 55 11.09 6.74 6.75
CA GLU A 55 11.24 8.19 6.93
C GLU A 55 10.95 8.88 5.58
N ASP A 56 10.00 9.82 5.56
CA ASP A 56 9.54 10.49 4.32
C ASP A 56 9.15 9.53 3.18
N GLY A 57 8.65 8.36 3.53
CA GLY A 57 8.25 7.31 2.59
C GLY A 57 9.43 6.54 1.98
N LYS A 58 10.64 6.68 2.53
CA LYS A 58 11.83 5.93 2.12
C LYS A 58 12.28 5.01 3.26
N PRO A 59 12.91 3.86 2.96
CA PRO A 59 13.54 3.05 3.98
C PRO A 59 14.52 3.88 4.80
N VAL A 60 14.48 3.72 6.12
CA VAL A 60 15.56 4.21 6.96
C VAL A 60 16.83 3.45 6.56
N ALA A 61 17.92 4.17 6.30
CA ALA A 61 19.21 3.49 6.20
C ALA A 61 19.52 2.91 7.58
N GLU A 62 19.82 1.61 7.68
CA GLU A 62 20.46 1.10 8.89
C GLU A 62 21.73 1.93 9.14
N GLY A 63 21.85 2.46 10.35
CA GLY A 63 22.78 3.53 10.69
C GLY A 63 24.23 3.28 10.24
N ALA A 64 24.85 4.37 9.76
CA ALA A 64 26.29 4.59 9.84
C ALA A 64 26.74 4.78 11.30
#